data_AF-A0A816YE71-F1
#
_entry.id   AF-A0A816YE71-F1
#
_cell.length_a   1.000
_cell.length_b   1.000
_cell.length_c   1.000
_cell.angle_alpha   90.00
_cell.angle_beta   90.00
_cell.angle_gamma   90.00
#
_symmetry.space_group_name_H-M   'P 1'
#
loop_
_entity.id
_entity.type
_entity.pdbx_description
1 polymer ?
#
loop_
_entity_poly.entity_id
_entity_poly.type
_entity_poly.pdbx_seq_one_letter_code
_entity_poly.pdbx_strand_id
1 'polypeptide(L)'
;MSRLFIFLNIIFILIANTTGLTEHYAKPDPISKQKPNPIPKQRPPTFAIPIFKDTKTGLYYTNMTVGQPPLSVNLVLDVSGSALFFQCGKPGYKSTSYDPILCGSRCCPTPKDECFHNTCYGPFRPTCRNETCTSADVSLVSFAYLSLMP
;
A
#
# COMPACT_ATOMS: atom_id res chain seq x y z
N MET A 1 -14.63 2.72 46.93
CA MET A 1 -13.31 3.26 46.55
C MET A 1 -12.91 3.02 45.09
N SER A 2 -13.32 1.93 44.42
CA SER A 2 -12.91 1.66 43.02
C SER A 2 -13.54 2.57 41.94
N ARG A 3 -14.77 3.07 42.13
CA ARG A 3 -15.45 3.90 41.11
C ARG A 3 -14.82 5.28 40.93
N LEU A 4 -14.23 5.87 41.97
CA LEU A 4 -13.60 7.19 41.93
C LEU A 4 -12.32 7.20 41.06
N PHE A 5 -11.58 6.10 41.01
CA PHE A 5 -10.38 5.96 40.17
C PHE A 5 -10.71 5.92 38.67
N ILE A 6 -11.84 5.33 38.28
CA ILE A 6 -12.26 5.27 36.87
C ILE A 6 -12.64 6.66 36.38
N PHE A 7 -13.38 7.43 37.19
CA PHE A 7 -13.75 8.80 36.83
C PHE A 7 -12.53 9.74 36.73
N LEU A 8 -11.53 9.60 37.61
CA LEU A 8 -10.29 10.37 37.53
C LEU A 8 -9.51 10.08 36.22
N ASN A 9 -9.44 8.82 35.79
CA ASN A 9 -8.74 8.46 34.55
C ASN A 9 -9.46 8.97 33.29
N ILE A 10 -10.80 8.95 33.26
CA ILE A 10 -11.57 9.49 32.12
C ILE A 10 -11.45 11.02 32.04
N ILE A 11 -11.45 11.71 33.18
CA ILE A 11 -11.26 13.16 33.23
C ILE A 11 -9.86 13.55 32.73
N PHE A 12 -8.80 12.82 33.09
CA PHE A 12 -7.44 13.08 32.59
C PHE A 12 -7.32 12.95 31.06
N ILE A 13 -7.99 11.96 30.44
CA ILE A 13 -7.98 11.77 28.99
C ILE A 13 -8.72 12.91 28.27
N LEU A 14 -9.81 13.42 28.86
CA LEU A 14 -10.57 14.54 28.29
C LEU A 14 -9.78 15.86 28.37
N ILE A 15 -9.08 16.13 29.46
CA ILE A 15 -8.29 17.37 29.61
C ILE A 15 -7.10 17.36 28.62
N ALA A 16 -6.42 16.23 28.43
CA ALA A 16 -5.30 16.10 27.50
C ALA A 16 -5.68 16.35 26.02
N ASN A 17 -6.90 15.97 25.62
CA ASN A 17 -7.39 16.22 24.25
C ASN A 17 -7.83 17.68 24.04
N THR A 18 -8.18 18.42 25.10
CA THR A 18 -8.58 19.84 24.97
C THR A 18 -7.40 20.81 24.88
N THR A 19 -6.23 20.47 25.43
CA THR A 19 -5.03 21.30 25.33
C THR A 19 -4.31 21.17 23.98
N GLY A 20 -4.68 20.18 23.14
CA GLY A 20 -4.06 19.94 21.83
C GLY A 20 -4.56 20.83 20.68
N LEU A 21 -5.49 21.76 20.92
CA LEU A 21 -6.11 22.58 19.87
C LEU A 21 -5.75 24.08 19.92
N THR A 22 -4.84 24.51 20.81
CA THR A 22 -4.46 25.93 20.91
C THR A 22 -2.96 26.12 21.08
N GLU A 23 -2.19 25.82 20.04
CA GLU A 23 -0.84 26.33 19.73
C GLU A 23 -0.47 25.70 18.38
N HIS A 24 -0.59 26.36 17.23
CA HIS A 24 0.20 27.50 16.82
C HIS A 24 -0.52 28.25 15.68
N TYR A 25 -1.23 29.34 16.00
CA TYR A 25 -1.39 30.45 15.06
C TYR A 25 -0.37 31.50 15.43
N ALA A 26 0.89 31.25 15.04
CA ALA A 26 1.90 32.29 15.01
C ALA A 26 1.45 33.35 14.00
N LYS A 27 1.33 34.59 14.48
CA LYS A 27 1.14 35.81 13.70
C LYS A 27 2.15 35.85 12.53
N PRO A 28 1.75 36.10 11.28
CA PRO A 28 2.71 36.18 10.18
C PRO A 28 3.58 37.45 10.35
N ASP A 29 4.89 37.26 10.47
CA ASP A 29 5.87 38.34 10.34
C ASP A 29 5.88 38.88 8.89
N PRO A 30 6.13 40.17 8.68
CA PRO A 30 6.10 40.79 7.37
C PRO A 30 7.29 40.31 6.50
N ILE A 31 6.95 39.56 5.45
CA ILE A 31 7.69 39.35 4.19
C ILE A 31 9.22 39.25 4.33
N SER A 32 9.70 38.05 4.70
CA SER A 32 11.00 37.57 4.22
C SER A 32 10.77 36.68 3.00
N LYS A 33 11.36 37.04 1.86
CA LYS A 33 11.30 36.30 0.59
C LYS A 33 12.11 35.00 0.68
N GLN A 34 11.67 34.04 1.48
CA GLN A 34 12.28 32.73 1.54
C GLN A 34 11.41 31.72 0.80
N LYS A 35 11.95 31.19 -0.30
CA LYS A 35 11.39 30.06 -1.06
C LYS A 35 10.99 28.96 -0.07
N PRO A 36 9.71 28.53 0.00
CA PRO A 36 9.27 27.50 0.94
C PRO A 36 10.16 26.28 0.81
N ASN A 37 10.79 25.90 1.92
CA ASN A 37 11.56 24.67 1.97
C ASN A 37 10.56 23.50 1.81
N PRO A 38 10.84 22.47 0.99
CA PRO A 38 9.90 21.36 0.83
C PRO A 38 9.62 20.72 2.20
N ILE A 39 8.35 20.62 2.57
CA ILE A 39 7.94 19.90 3.79
C ILE A 39 8.47 18.46 3.66
N PRO A 40 9.28 17.98 4.61
CA PRO A 40 9.77 16.61 4.58
C PRO A 40 8.58 15.64 4.56
N LYS A 41 8.52 14.79 3.53
CA LYS A 41 7.49 13.76 3.42
C LYS A 41 7.67 12.76 4.57
N GLN A 42 6.85 12.88 5.62
CA GLN A 42 6.89 11.97 6.76
C GLN A 42 6.44 10.57 6.34
N ARG A 43 7.21 9.54 6.73
CA ARG A 43 6.78 8.14 6.58
C ARG A 43 5.89 7.79 7.77
N PRO A 44 4.73 7.15 7.55
CA PRO A 44 3.91 6.69 8.67
C PRO A 44 4.65 5.59 9.45
N PRO A 45 4.54 5.55 10.79
CA PRO A 45 5.22 4.57 11.62
C PRO A 45 4.63 3.16 11.49
N THR A 46 3.35 3.06 11.08
CA THR A 46 2.61 1.80 10.99
C THR A 46 1.63 1.85 9.82
N PHE A 47 1.40 0.69 9.20
CA PHE A 47 0.33 0.48 8.22
C PHE A 47 -0.68 -0.51 8.80
N ALA A 48 -1.96 -0.14 8.80
CA ALA A 48 -3.06 -1.02 9.17
C ALA A 48 -3.97 -1.21 7.97
N ILE A 49 -4.33 -2.46 7.68
CA ILE A 49 -5.19 -2.81 6.54
C ILE A 49 -6.42 -3.52 7.10
N PRO A 50 -7.65 -3.05 6.81
CA PRO A 50 -8.87 -3.70 7.30
C PRO A 50 -9.08 -5.05 6.61
N ILE A 51 -9.48 -6.05 7.39
CA ILE A 51 -9.82 -7.40 6.91
C ILE A 51 -11.30 -7.67 7.15
N PHE A 52 -11.97 -8.19 6.13
CA PHE A 52 -13.39 -8.53 6.13
C PHE A 52 -13.56 -10.03 5.91
N LYS A 53 -14.65 -10.60 6.43
CA LYS A 53 -15.04 -11.98 6.18
C LYS A 53 -16.24 -12.02 5.25
N ASP A 54 -16.12 -12.71 4.12
CA ASP A 54 -17.25 -13.00 3.24
C ASP A 54 -18.05 -14.17 3.83
N THR A 55 -19.32 -13.93 4.15
CA THR A 55 -20.19 -14.94 4.76
C THR A 55 -20.63 -16.03 3.78
N LYS A 56 -20.55 -15.79 2.47
CA LYS A 56 -20.95 -16.76 1.45
C LYS A 56 -19.85 -17.80 1.19
N THR A 57 -18.60 -17.36 1.08
CA THR A 57 -17.46 -18.23 0.79
C THR A 57 -16.68 -18.64 2.04
N GLY A 58 -16.85 -17.92 3.15
CA GLY A 58 -16.05 -18.07 4.36
C GLY A 58 -14.63 -17.48 4.25
N LEU A 59 -14.26 -16.91 3.10
CA LEU A 59 -12.95 -16.34 2.85
C LEU A 59 -12.78 -14.96 3.49
N TYR A 60 -11.54 -14.62 3.80
CA TYR A 60 -11.16 -13.29 4.26
C TYR A 60 -10.63 -12.46 3.11
N TYR A 61 -10.96 -11.17 3.08
CA TYR A 61 -10.52 -10.27 2.02
C TYR A 61 -10.23 -8.88 2.56
N THR A 62 -9.55 -8.08 1.76
CA THR A 62 -9.28 -6.68 2.03
C THR A 62 -9.51 -5.82 0.79
N ASN A 63 -9.71 -4.52 1.00
CA ASN A 63 -9.88 -3.55 -0.08
C ASN A 63 -8.59 -2.76 -0.22
N MET A 64 -8.03 -2.73 -1.43
CA MET A 64 -6.84 -1.95 -1.75
C MET A 64 -7.10 -1.02 -2.94
N THR A 65 -6.41 0.12 -2.94
CA THR A 65 -6.45 1.06 -4.05
C THR A 65 -5.15 0.95 -4.84
N VAL A 66 -5.26 0.67 -6.13
CA VAL A 66 -4.11 0.47 -7.04
C VAL A 66 -4.15 1.43 -8.22
N GLY A 67 -2.97 1.79 -8.73
CA GLY A 67 -2.82 2.51 -9.99
C GLY A 67 -3.19 4.00 -9.96
N GLN A 68 -3.11 4.60 -11.14
CA GLN A 68 -3.50 5.97 -11.42
C GLN A 68 -4.19 6.02 -12.80
N PRO A 69 -5.47 6.45 -12.92
CA PRO A 69 -6.34 6.86 -11.83
C PRO A 69 -6.59 5.71 -10.84
N PRO A 70 -6.90 6.02 -9.57
CA PRO A 70 -7.05 5.01 -8.53
C PRO A 70 -8.19 4.02 -8.82
N LEU A 71 -7.92 2.72 -8.68
CA LEU A 71 -8.89 1.64 -8.77
C LEU A 71 -8.96 0.88 -7.45
N SER A 72 -10.15 0.78 -6.86
CA SER A 72 -10.38 -0.07 -5.70
C SER A 72 -10.59 -1.52 -6.12
N VAL A 73 -9.84 -2.44 -5.52
CA VAL A 73 -9.91 -3.89 -5.76
C VAL A 73 -10.09 -4.64 -4.44
N ASN A 74 -10.88 -5.72 -4.48
CA ASN A 74 -11.04 -6.64 -3.36
C ASN A 74 -10.07 -7.79 -3.55
N LEU A 75 -9.20 -8.03 -2.59
CA LEU A 75 -8.17 -9.07 -2.63
C LEU A 75 -8.42 -10.08 -1.52
N VAL A 76 -8.49 -11.35 -1.88
CA VAL A 76 -8.57 -12.44 -0.91
C VAL A 76 -7.24 -12.55 -0.16
N LEU A 77 -7.31 -12.76 1.15
CA LEU A 77 -6.15 -12.94 2.00
C LEU A 77 -5.61 -14.37 1.87
N ASP A 78 -4.46 -14.51 1.21
CA ASP A 78 -3.69 -15.75 1.16
C ASP A 78 -2.40 -15.59 1.98
N VAL A 79 -2.38 -16.18 3.18
CA VAL A 79 -1.25 -16.09 4.12
C VAL A 79 -0.05 -16.92 3.63
N SER A 80 -0.29 -17.92 2.78
CA SER A 80 0.75 -18.76 2.17
C SER A 80 1.24 -18.24 0.82
N GLY A 81 0.59 -17.21 0.28
CA GLY A 81 0.89 -16.64 -1.02
C GLY A 81 2.24 -15.92 -1.04
N SER A 82 3.01 -16.13 -2.11
CA SER A 82 4.28 -15.44 -2.32
C SER A 82 4.11 -14.00 -2.83
N ALA A 83 2.92 -13.69 -3.37
CA ALA A 83 2.66 -12.48 -4.15
C ALA A 83 1.22 -11.97 -4.01
N LEU A 84 1.06 -10.66 -4.14
CA LEU A 84 -0.23 -10.07 -4.48
C LEU A 84 -0.47 -10.21 -5.98
N PHE A 85 -1.60 -10.79 -6.37
CA PHE A 85 -2.04 -10.86 -7.76
C PHE A 85 -3.50 -10.43 -7.87
N PHE A 86 -3.86 -9.78 -8.97
CA PHE A 86 -5.24 -9.45 -9.30
C PHE A 86 -5.45 -9.50 -10.81
N GLN A 87 -6.70 -9.70 -11.23
CA GLN A 87 -7.03 -9.90 -12.64
C GLN A 87 -6.99 -8.58 -13.42
N CYS A 88 -5.94 -8.37 -14.21
CA CYS A 88 -5.80 -7.18 -15.05
C CYS A 88 -6.58 -7.23 -16.38
N GLY A 89 -6.97 -8.42 -16.86
CA GLY A 89 -7.43 -8.61 -18.23
C GLY A 89 -8.87 -8.19 -18.53
N LYS A 90 -9.83 -8.50 -17.65
CA LYS A 90 -11.26 -8.21 -17.83
C LYS A 90 -11.86 -7.66 -16.53
N PRO A 91 -12.57 -6.52 -16.55
CA PRO A 91 -12.95 -5.70 -17.72
C PRO A 91 -11.80 -4.85 -18.32
N GLY A 92 -10.61 -4.87 -17.70
CA GLY A 92 -9.40 -4.24 -18.20
C GLY A 92 -8.85 -3.20 -17.22
N TYR A 93 -7.70 -3.50 -16.61
CA TYR A 93 -6.98 -2.56 -15.75
C TYR A 93 -6.23 -1.54 -16.61
N LYS A 94 -6.49 -0.25 -16.35
CA LYS A 94 -5.86 0.88 -17.05
C LYS A 94 -5.25 1.80 -16.00
N SER A 95 -3.92 1.89 -15.98
CA SER A 95 -3.18 2.78 -15.10
C SER A 95 -2.03 3.42 -15.85
N THR A 96 -1.87 4.73 -15.70
CA THR A 96 -0.74 5.52 -16.21
C THR A 96 0.51 5.33 -15.36
N SER A 97 0.38 4.80 -14.15
CA SER A 97 1.49 4.45 -13.25
C SER A 97 1.86 2.96 -13.28
N TYR A 98 1.31 2.19 -14.22
CA TYR A 98 1.69 0.79 -14.40
C TYR A 98 3.08 0.69 -15.01
N ASP A 99 4.00 0.05 -14.29
CA ASP A 99 5.36 -0.24 -14.75
C ASP A 99 5.63 -1.75 -14.65
N PRO A 100 5.83 -2.46 -15.77
CA PRO A 100 6.06 -3.90 -15.77
C PRO A 100 7.48 -4.25 -15.32
N ILE A 101 7.63 -5.40 -14.66
CA ILE A 101 8.94 -5.93 -14.31
C ILE A 101 9.58 -6.56 -15.55
N LEU A 102 10.66 -5.94 -16.03
CA LEU A 102 11.42 -6.42 -17.18
C LEU A 102 12.42 -7.52 -16.77
N CYS A 103 12.71 -8.42 -17.70
CA CYS A 103 13.73 -9.46 -17.51
C CYS A 103 15.14 -8.86 -17.47
N GLY A 104 16.04 -9.50 -16.73
CA GLY A 104 17.37 -8.98 -16.40
C GLY A 104 17.37 -7.80 -15.43
N SER A 105 16.22 -7.46 -14.84
CA SER A 105 16.14 -6.45 -13.77
C SER A 105 16.52 -7.06 -12.42
N ARG A 106 16.74 -6.21 -11.41
CA ARG A 106 17.01 -6.70 -10.04
C ARG A 106 15.85 -7.52 -9.46
N CYS A 107 14.62 -7.21 -9.86
CA CYS A 107 13.42 -7.92 -9.40
C CYS A 107 13.15 -9.20 -10.19
N CYS A 108 13.79 -9.36 -11.35
CA CYS A 108 13.72 -10.57 -12.16
C CYS A 108 15.08 -10.82 -12.85
N PRO A 109 15.97 -11.59 -12.21
CA PRO A 109 17.32 -11.86 -12.71
C PRO A 109 17.36 -12.73 -13.96
N THR A 110 16.22 -13.33 -14.36
CA THR A 110 16.12 -14.17 -15.56
C THR A 110 16.65 -13.43 -16.78
N PRO A 111 17.62 -14.01 -17.51
CA PRO A 111 18.14 -13.43 -18.75
C PRO A 111 17.02 -13.14 -19.74
N LYS A 112 17.18 -12.09 -20.56
CA LYS A 112 16.13 -11.65 -21.50
C LYS A 112 15.78 -12.74 -22.53
N ASP A 113 16.78 -13.48 -22.96
CA ASP A 113 16.72 -14.60 -23.90
C ASP A 113 16.07 -15.86 -23.32
N GLU A 114 16.11 -16.03 -22.00
CA GLU A 114 15.46 -17.13 -21.27
C GLU A 114 14.08 -16.76 -20.73
N CYS A 115 13.73 -15.47 -20.80
CA CYS A 115 12.48 -14.98 -20.26
C CYS A 115 11.30 -15.42 -21.13
N PHE A 116 10.13 -15.57 -20.50
CA PHE A 116 8.93 -15.95 -21.23
C PHE A 116 8.58 -14.90 -22.29
N HIS A 117 8.85 -15.25 -23.55
CA HIS A 117 8.51 -14.46 -24.71
C HIS A 117 7.01 -14.57 -24.99
N ASN A 118 6.20 -13.95 -24.13
CA ASN A 118 4.83 -13.63 -24.52
C ASN A 118 4.91 -12.61 -25.64
N THR A 119 4.77 -13.10 -26.87
CA THR A 119 4.71 -12.21 -28.03
C THR A 119 3.36 -11.51 -27.99
N CYS A 120 3.37 -10.27 -27.50
CA CYS A 120 2.19 -9.45 -27.41
C CYS A 120 1.86 -8.87 -28.78
N TYR A 121 0.84 -9.42 -29.44
CA TYR A 121 0.27 -8.86 -30.66
C TYR A 121 -0.89 -7.92 -30.31
N GLY A 122 -0.58 -6.74 -29.77
CA GLY A 122 -1.60 -5.77 -29.38
C GLY A 122 -1.05 -4.51 -28.71
N PRO A 123 -1.92 -3.55 -28.37
CA PRO A 123 -1.51 -2.36 -27.64
C PRO A 123 -0.97 -2.72 -26.27
N PHE A 124 0.05 -1.99 -25.81
CA PHE A 124 0.66 -2.18 -24.51
C PHE A 124 -0.38 -2.09 -23.38
N ARG A 125 -0.49 -3.16 -22.60
CA ARG A 125 -1.39 -3.29 -21.47
C ARG A 125 -0.75 -4.16 -20.38
N PRO A 126 -1.24 -4.13 -19.13
CA PRO A 126 -0.67 -4.93 -18.05
C PRO A 126 -0.56 -6.43 -18.34
N THR A 127 -1.42 -6.97 -19.20
CA THR A 127 -1.38 -8.38 -19.60
C THR A 127 -0.63 -8.64 -20.92
N CYS A 128 -0.07 -7.61 -21.56
CA CYS A 128 0.47 -7.70 -22.92
C CYS A 128 1.67 -6.75 -23.08
N ARG A 129 2.86 -7.30 -22.84
CA ARG A 129 4.16 -6.65 -23.02
C ARG A 129 5.24 -7.71 -23.24
N ASN A 130 6.17 -7.43 -24.14
CA ASN A 130 7.32 -8.29 -24.40
C ASN A 130 8.41 -8.10 -23.33
N GLU A 131 9.25 -9.12 -23.13
CA GLU A 131 10.39 -9.10 -22.20
C GLU A 131 9.99 -8.79 -20.74
N THR A 132 8.84 -9.30 -20.31
CA THR A 132 8.38 -9.20 -18.92
C THR A 132 8.42 -10.56 -18.24
N CYS A 133 8.77 -10.55 -16.97
CA CYS A 133 8.81 -11.78 -16.18
C CYS A 133 7.42 -12.27 -15.78
N THR A 134 7.30 -13.59 -15.61
CA THR A 134 6.09 -14.18 -15.06
C THR A 134 6.13 -14.10 -13.53
N SER A 135 4.99 -14.24 -12.88
CA SER A 135 4.90 -14.20 -11.41
C SER A 135 5.72 -15.28 -10.71
N ALA A 136 6.10 -16.36 -11.42
CA ALA A 136 6.98 -17.40 -10.88
C ALA A 136 8.46 -16.95 -10.80
N ASP A 137 8.85 -15.98 -11.63
CA ASP A 137 10.24 -15.51 -11.75
C ASP A 137 10.49 -14.24 -10.92
N VAL A 138 9.44 -13.61 -10.41
CA VAL A 138 9.57 -12.40 -9.59
C VAL A 138 10.05 -12.80 -8.20
N SER A 139 11.27 -12.41 -7.87
CA SER A 139 11.78 -12.49 -6.51
C SER A 139 11.10 -11.42 -5.66
N LEU A 140 9.94 -11.75 -5.12
CA LEU A 140 9.27 -10.89 -4.16
C LEU A 140 9.97 -10.99 -2.82
N VAL A 141 10.28 -9.83 -2.24
CA VAL A 141 10.63 -9.75 -0.82
C VAL A 141 9.36 -10.12 -0.06
N SER A 142 9.25 -11.38 0.32
CA SER A 142 8.20 -11.84 1.22
C SER A 142 8.24 -10.92 2.45
N PHE A 143 7.10 -10.32 2.82
CA PHE A 143 6.96 -9.62 4.08
C PHE A 143 6.94 -10.64 5.23
N ALA A 144 8.02 -11.42 5.35
CA ALA A 144 8.33 -12.25 6.49
C ALA A 144 8.82 -11.36 7.64
N TYR A 145 7.95 -10.47 8.13
CA TYR A 145 8.22 -9.68 9.34
C TYR A 145 6.94 -9.38 10.12
N LEU A 146 6.05 -10.36 10.23
CA LEU A 146 4.91 -10.34 11.16
C LEU A 146 4.78 -11.64 11.96
N SER A 147 5.88 -12.42 12.04
CA SER A 147 5.95 -13.66 12.83
C SER A 147 6.87 -13.57 14.04
N LEU A 148 7.28 -12.37 14.46
CA LEU A 148 8.07 -12.19 15.68
C LEU A 148 7.42 -11.15 16.60
N MET A 149 6.34 -11.55 17.26
CA MET A 149 6.10 -11.17 18.65
C MET A 149 5.51 -12.38 19.39
N PRO A 150 6.16 -12.87 20.47
CA PRO A 150 5.44 -13.63 21.50
C PRO A 150 4.44 -12.74 22.25
#